data_AF-G5DYU9-F1
#
_entry.id   AF-G5DYU9-F1
#
_cell.length_a   1.000
_cell.length_b   1.000
_cell.length_c   1.000
_cell.angle_alpha   90.00
_cell.angle_beta   90.00
_cell.angle_gamma   90.00
#
_symmetry.space_group_name_H-M   'P 1'
#
loop_
_entity.id
_entity.type
_entity.pdbx_description
1 polymer ?
#
loop_
_entity_poly.entity_id
_entity_poly.type
_entity_poly.pdbx_seq_one_letter_code
_entity_poly.pdbx_strand_id
1 'polypeptide(L)'
;RGDLSCRMHTCFDVYRCGFNPKNKVKVYIYPLKKYTDEYGGSVGGSISREYNQLLSAVSQSDFYTEVLPFSEVLDWKRAAVVIPEEKMVEMYSILQGIPHRQVEEMQQQARWFWEGYFKSMKSIALTTLQIINDRIY
;
A
#
# COMPACT_ATOMS: atom_id res chain seq x y z
N ARG A 1 -3.12 -31.78 -28.21
CA ARG A 1 -4.41 -32.51 -28.28
C ARG A 1 -5.06 -32.34 -26.90
N GLY A 2 -5.95 -31.34 -26.75
CA GLY A 2 -6.66 -31.11 -25.49
C GLY A 2 -7.86 -32.03 -25.41
N ASP A 3 -8.08 -32.63 -24.25
CA ASP A 3 -9.22 -33.50 -23.99
C ASP A 3 -10.52 -32.65 -24.02
N LEU A 4 -11.41 -32.94 -24.98
CA LEU A 4 -12.65 -32.20 -25.21
C LEU A 4 -13.74 -32.51 -24.15
N SER A 5 -13.46 -33.39 -23.19
CA SER A 5 -14.42 -33.85 -22.17
C SER A 5 -14.31 -33.12 -20.83
N CYS A 6 -13.37 -32.19 -20.67
CA CYS A 6 -13.13 -31.60 -19.37
C CYS A 6 -14.17 -30.52 -19.01
N ARG A 7 -14.68 -30.60 -17.78
CA ARG A 7 -15.54 -29.59 -17.15
C ARG A 7 -14.64 -28.68 -16.29
N MET A 8 -15.17 -27.53 -15.83
CA MET A 8 -14.43 -26.60 -14.95
C MET A 8 -13.70 -27.34 -13.81
N HIS A 9 -14.34 -28.33 -13.19
CA HIS A 9 -13.76 -29.11 -12.08
C HIS A 9 -12.74 -30.19 -12.48
N THR A 10 -12.61 -30.55 -13.76
CA THR A 10 -11.69 -31.61 -14.22
C THR A 10 -10.52 -31.08 -15.05
N CYS A 11 -10.67 -29.95 -15.73
CA CYS A 11 -9.56 -29.27 -16.41
C CYS A 11 -8.85 -28.23 -15.52
N PHE A 12 -9.61 -27.57 -14.64
CA PHE A 12 -9.10 -26.48 -13.82
C PHE A 12 -9.12 -26.89 -12.35
N ASP A 13 -7.97 -27.33 -11.87
CA ASP A 13 -7.78 -27.59 -10.45
C ASP A 13 -7.54 -26.26 -9.72
N VAL A 14 -8.60 -25.72 -9.12
CA VAL A 14 -8.54 -24.47 -8.33
C VAL A 14 -7.53 -24.56 -7.18
N TYR A 15 -7.23 -25.77 -6.67
CA TYR A 15 -6.25 -25.96 -5.61
C TYR A 15 -4.80 -25.96 -6.12
N ARG A 16 -4.62 -26.06 -7.45
CA ARG A 16 -3.34 -25.81 -8.14
C ARG A 16 -3.12 -24.35 -8.51
N CYS A 17 -4.13 -23.48 -8.40
CA CYS A 17 -3.89 -22.04 -8.39
C CYS A 17 -3.02 -21.73 -7.18
N GLY A 18 -1.76 -21.37 -7.43
CA GLY A 18 -0.69 -21.37 -6.45
C GLY A 18 -1.04 -20.59 -5.19
N PHE A 19 -1.32 -21.30 -4.11
CA PHE A 19 -1.20 -20.76 -2.77
C PHE A 19 0.29 -20.46 -2.53
N ASN A 20 0.72 -19.26 -2.92
CA ASN A 20 1.99 -18.71 -2.49
C ASN A 20 1.72 -18.03 -1.13
N PRO A 21 2.31 -18.51 -0.02
CA PRO A 21 2.17 -17.84 1.27
C PRO A 21 2.66 -16.39 1.28
N LYS A 22 3.41 -15.97 0.23
CA LYS A 22 3.80 -14.58 -0.03
C LYS A 22 2.73 -13.74 -0.77
N ASN A 23 1.71 -14.35 -1.38
CA ASN A 23 0.66 -13.65 -2.16
C ASN A 23 -0.59 -13.31 -1.32
N LYS A 24 -0.47 -13.18 0.01
CA LYS A 24 -1.58 -12.68 0.84
C LYS A 24 -1.87 -11.22 0.46
N VAL A 25 -3.15 -10.86 0.33
CA VAL A 25 -3.55 -9.45 0.18
C VAL A 25 -3.10 -8.69 1.41
N LYS A 26 -2.51 -7.52 1.21
CA LYS A 26 -2.08 -6.64 2.28
C LYS A 26 -2.91 -5.36 2.27
N VAL A 27 -3.35 -4.93 3.45
CA VAL A 27 -4.28 -3.84 3.67
C VAL A 27 -3.55 -2.74 4.43
N TYR A 28 -3.37 -1.60 3.77
CA TYR A 28 -2.83 -0.40 4.38
C TYR A 28 -3.98 0.43 4.96
N ILE A 29 -3.88 0.80 6.24
CA ILE A 29 -4.84 1.68 6.90
C ILE A 29 -4.34 3.11 6.76
N TYR A 30 -5.10 3.95 6.07
CA TYR A 30 -4.78 5.37 5.98
C TYR A 30 -4.93 6.05 7.35
N PRO A 31 -3.98 6.90 7.78
CA PRO A 31 -4.07 7.58 9.07
C PRO A 31 -5.37 8.36 9.22
N LEU A 32 -6.06 8.16 10.35
CA LEU A 32 -7.26 8.92 10.68
C LEU A 32 -6.87 10.37 10.97
N LYS A 33 -7.29 11.28 10.09
CA LYS A 33 -7.12 12.71 10.33
C LYS A 33 -8.27 13.22 11.21
N LYS A 34 -7.93 13.69 12.41
CA LYS A 34 -8.81 14.57 13.19
C LYS A 34 -8.51 15.99 12.75
N TYR A 35 -9.47 16.61 12.08
CA TYR A 35 -9.39 18.04 11.81
C TYR A 35 -9.90 18.77 13.05
N THR A 36 -9.24 19.85 13.43
CA THR A 36 -9.67 20.71 14.53
C THR A 36 -9.81 22.14 14.03
N ASP A 37 -10.77 22.89 14.57
CA ASP A 37 -10.93 24.32 14.32
C ASP A 37 -9.85 25.11 15.08
N GLU A 38 -9.87 26.42 14.91
CA GLU A 38 -8.93 27.36 15.54
C GLU A 38 -9.02 27.37 17.08
N TYR A 39 -10.08 26.81 17.66
CA TYR A 39 -10.31 26.68 19.11
C TYR A 39 -10.08 25.26 19.63
N GLY A 40 -9.60 24.34 18.77
CA GLY A 40 -9.36 22.93 19.12
C GLY A 40 -10.61 22.04 19.09
N GLY A 41 -11.76 22.55 18.63
CA GLY A 41 -12.98 21.79 18.41
C GLY A 41 -12.82 20.86 17.20
N SER A 42 -13.26 19.61 17.29
CA SER A 42 -13.11 18.64 16.18
C SER A 42 -14.00 19.03 14.99
N VAL A 43 -13.39 19.36 13.84
CA VAL A 43 -14.05 19.67 12.57
C VAL A 43 -14.25 18.37 11.80
N GLY A 44 -15.26 17.61 12.17
CA GLY A 44 -15.59 16.35 11.49
C GLY A 44 -16.48 15.47 12.33
N GLY A 45 -17.19 14.54 11.69
CA GLY A 45 -18.00 13.55 12.40
C GLY A 45 -17.13 12.66 13.29
N SER A 46 -17.63 12.32 14.49
CA SER A 46 -17.05 11.25 15.27
C SER A 46 -17.12 9.96 14.46
N ILE A 47 -15.96 9.30 14.34
CA ILE A 47 -15.86 8.01 13.68
C ILE A 47 -16.81 7.02 14.36
N SER A 48 -17.58 6.26 13.57
CA SER A 48 -18.56 5.34 14.15
C SER A 48 -17.85 4.21 14.90
N ARG A 49 -18.53 3.65 15.90
CA ARG A 49 -17.98 2.54 16.70
C ARG A 49 -17.66 1.33 15.82
N GLU A 50 -18.53 1.05 14.86
CA GLU A 50 -18.44 -0.07 13.93
C GLU A 50 -17.22 0.07 13.02
N TYR A 51 -16.99 1.26 12.48
CA TYR A 51 -15.84 1.52 11.63
C TYR A 51 -14.52 1.43 12.42
N ASN A 52 -14.49 1.95 13.65
CA ASN A 52 -13.35 1.77 14.54
C ASN A 52 -13.08 0.29 14.86
N GLN A 53 -14.11 -0.51 15.09
CA GLN A 53 -13.96 -1.95 15.32
C GLN A 53 -13.36 -2.65 14.09
N LEU A 54 -13.79 -2.27 12.88
CA LEU A 54 -13.21 -2.76 11.63
C LEU A 54 -11.73 -2.37 11.51
N LEU A 55 -11.38 -1.12 11.75
CA LEU A 55 -9.98 -0.66 11.68
C LEU A 55 -9.08 -1.41 12.66
N SER A 56 -9.54 -1.60 13.91
CA SER A 56 -8.81 -2.36 14.92
C SER A 56 -8.63 -3.82 14.50
N ALA A 57 -9.67 -4.45 13.95
CA ALA A 57 -9.59 -5.82 13.46
C ALA A 57 -8.59 -5.97 12.30
N VAL A 58 -8.57 -5.03 11.35
CA VAL A 58 -7.60 -5.02 10.26
C VAL A 58 -6.19 -4.83 10.82
N SER A 59 -5.98 -3.84 11.68
CA SER A 59 -4.67 -3.48 12.26
C SER A 59 -4.01 -4.64 13.01
N GLN A 60 -4.80 -5.50 13.65
CA GLN A 60 -4.31 -6.64 14.42
C GLN A 60 -4.19 -7.94 13.59
N SER A 61 -4.60 -7.91 12.32
CA SER A 61 -4.60 -9.09 11.46
C SER A 61 -3.30 -9.26 10.67
N ASP A 62 -3.03 -10.47 10.20
CA ASP A 62 -1.95 -10.79 9.24
C ASP A 62 -2.06 -10.02 7.92
N PHE A 63 -3.21 -9.42 7.63
CA PHE A 63 -3.45 -8.65 6.42
C PHE A 63 -2.94 -7.22 6.54
N TYR A 64 -2.71 -6.67 7.73
CA TYR A 64 -2.15 -5.34 7.89
C TYR A 64 -0.75 -5.22 7.27
N THR A 65 -0.45 -4.03 6.75
CA THR A 65 0.87 -3.69 6.24
C THR A 65 1.22 -2.24 6.53
N GLU A 66 2.48 -2.03 6.93
CA GLU A 66 3.13 -0.72 6.97
C GLU A 66 3.84 -0.40 5.65
N VAL A 67 3.75 -1.31 4.67
CA VAL A 67 4.37 -1.15 3.37
C VAL A 67 3.61 -0.08 2.57
N LEU A 68 4.37 0.81 1.94
CA LEU A 68 3.84 1.89 1.12
C LEU A 68 2.97 1.38 -0.04
N PRO A 69 1.95 2.16 -0.47
CA PRO A 69 1.05 1.76 -1.53
C PRO A 69 1.79 1.36 -2.80
N PHE A 70 1.33 0.31 -3.47
CA PHE A 70 1.87 -0.18 -4.73
C PHE A 70 3.38 -0.51 -4.71
N SER A 71 3.94 -0.82 -3.54
CA SER A 71 5.35 -1.22 -3.36
C SER A 71 5.81 -2.41 -4.22
N GLU A 72 4.90 -3.21 -4.74
CA GLU A 72 5.19 -4.29 -5.69
C GLU A 72 5.61 -3.78 -7.06
N VAL A 73 5.18 -2.57 -7.42
CA VAL A 73 5.48 -1.95 -8.73
C VAL A 73 6.27 -0.64 -8.57
N LEU A 74 6.27 -0.03 -7.37
CA LEU A 74 6.98 1.20 -7.06
C LEU A 74 8.19 0.92 -6.16
N ASP A 75 9.39 1.23 -6.66
CA ASP A 75 10.60 1.21 -5.85
C ASP A 75 10.69 2.45 -4.97
N TRP A 76 10.07 2.38 -3.79
CA TRP A 76 10.02 3.49 -2.84
C TRP A 76 11.40 3.90 -2.30
N LYS A 77 12.45 3.07 -2.42
CA LYS A 77 13.82 3.45 -2.03
C LYS A 77 14.35 4.62 -2.86
N ARG A 78 13.78 4.83 -4.05
CA ARG A 78 14.16 5.89 -4.97
C ARG A 78 13.37 7.19 -4.77
N ALA A 79 12.33 7.19 -3.94
CA ALA A 79 11.44 8.35 -3.76
C ALA A 79 11.18 8.72 -2.30
N ALA A 80 11.50 7.82 -1.35
CA ALA A 80 11.26 8.02 0.07
C ALA A 80 12.45 7.54 0.89
N VAL A 81 12.71 8.22 2.01
CA VAL A 81 13.65 7.76 3.04
C VAL A 81 12.87 6.91 4.02
N VAL A 82 13.25 5.65 4.18
CA VAL A 82 12.66 4.73 5.16
C VAL A 82 13.65 4.58 6.31
N ILE A 83 13.25 5.02 7.50
CA ILE A 83 14.07 4.96 8.72
C ILE A 83 13.43 3.94 9.67
N PRO A 84 14.12 2.85 10.00
CA PRO A 84 13.66 1.91 11.01
C PRO A 84 13.47 2.59 12.37
N GLU A 85 12.50 2.12 13.16
CA GLU A 85 12.16 2.73 14.46
C GLU A 85 13.37 2.78 15.40
N GLU A 86 14.20 1.73 15.41
CA GLU A 86 15.41 1.66 16.22
C GLU A 86 16.46 2.73 15.89
N LYS A 87 16.37 3.35 14.71
CA LYS A 87 17.26 4.43 14.25
C LYS A 87 16.65 5.83 14.36
N MET A 88 15.47 5.96 14.98
CA MET A 88 14.79 7.26 15.12
C MET A 88 15.63 8.30 15.85
N VAL A 89 16.50 7.89 16.79
CA VAL A 89 17.43 8.78 17.50
C VAL A 89 18.47 9.41 16.55
N GLU A 90 18.84 8.69 15.49
CA GLU A 90 19.77 9.14 14.45
C GLU A 90 19.07 9.79 13.25
N MET A 91 17.75 9.97 13.29
CA MET A 91 16.98 10.48 12.16
C MET A 91 17.58 11.80 11.61
N TYR A 92 17.94 12.73 12.49
CA TYR A 92 18.49 14.02 12.06
C TYR A 92 19.84 13.86 11.33
N SER A 93 20.75 13.04 11.86
CA SER A 93 22.06 12.81 11.23
C SER A 93 21.92 12.06 9.90
N ILE A 94 21.01 11.08 9.83
CA ILE A 94 20.68 10.36 8.60
C ILE A 94 20.19 11.35 7.53
N LEU A 95 19.23 12.21 7.87
CA LEU A 95 18.65 13.16 6.92
C LEU A 95 19.66 14.22 6.47
N GLN A 96 20.51 14.72 7.38
CA GLN A 96 21.59 15.65 7.01
C GLN A 96 22.67 15.00 6.13
N GLY A 97 22.87 13.69 6.26
CA GLY A 97 23.82 12.95 5.43
C GLY A 97 23.39 12.78 3.98
N ILE A 98 22.14 13.09 3.63
CA ILE A 98 21.62 12.95 2.26
C ILE A 98 22.05 14.16 1.42
N PRO A 99 22.81 13.96 0.33
CA PRO A 99 23.22 15.07 -0.54
C PRO A 99 22.02 15.71 -1.23
N HIS A 100 22.06 17.04 -1.42
CA HIS A 100 21.01 17.79 -2.13
C HIS A 100 20.65 17.19 -3.50
N ARG A 101 21.65 16.75 -4.28
CA ARG A 101 21.44 16.09 -5.57
C ARG A 101 20.54 14.86 -5.44
N GLN A 102 20.76 14.03 -4.42
CA GLN A 102 19.95 12.85 -4.19
C GLN A 102 18.52 13.23 -3.79
N VAL A 103 18.34 14.29 -3.00
CA VAL A 103 17.01 14.81 -2.66
C VAL A 103 16.25 15.23 -3.93
N GLU A 104 16.91 15.94 -4.85
CA GLU A 104 16.29 16.33 -6.14
C GLU A 104 15.91 15.11 -6.98
N GLU A 105 16.78 14.11 -7.09
CA GLU A 105 16.49 12.85 -7.79
C GLU A 105 15.27 12.14 -7.16
N MET A 106 15.20 12.09 -5.83
CA MET A 106 14.07 11.51 -5.10
C MET A 106 12.76 12.28 -5.34
N GLN A 107 12.81 13.61 -5.35
CA GLN A 107 11.65 14.45 -5.64
C GLN A 107 11.13 14.26 -7.08
N GLN A 108 12.04 14.12 -8.05
CA GLN A 108 11.66 13.81 -9.43
C GLN A 108 10.99 12.43 -9.52
N GLN A 109 11.55 11.43 -8.83
CA GLN A 109 10.95 10.09 -8.79
C GLN A 109 9.57 10.09 -8.12
N ALA A 110 9.41 10.82 -7.01
CA ALA A 110 8.12 10.96 -6.33
C ALA A 110 7.06 11.63 -7.22
N ARG A 111 7.45 12.64 -7.99
CA ARG A 111 6.56 13.27 -8.98
C ARG A 111 6.15 12.28 -10.07
N TRP A 112 7.08 11.46 -10.55
CA TRP A 112 6.76 10.42 -11.53
C TRP A 112 5.78 9.38 -10.97
N PHE A 113 5.96 8.95 -9.70
CA PHE A 113 4.98 8.10 -9.01
C PHE A 113 3.60 8.75 -8.92
N TRP A 114 3.55 10.03 -8.56
CA TRP A 114 2.29 10.76 -8.48
C TRP A 114 1.56 10.79 -9.83
N GLU A 115 2.25 11.21 -10.89
CA GLU A 115 1.67 11.37 -12.23
C GLU A 115 1.19 10.05 -12.86
N GLY A 116 1.88 8.95 -12.56
CA GLY A 116 1.51 7.61 -13.05
C GLY A 116 0.38 6.98 -12.25
N TYR A 117 0.48 7.00 -10.91
CA TYR A 117 -0.24 6.06 -10.07
C TYR A 117 -1.25 6.73 -9.13
N PHE A 118 -0.99 7.96 -8.70
CA PHE A 118 -1.76 8.60 -7.61
C PHE A 118 -2.56 9.85 -8.00
N LYS A 119 -2.32 10.44 -9.17
CA LYS A 119 -2.95 11.71 -9.60
C LYS A 119 -4.47 11.72 -9.63
N SER A 120 -5.11 10.55 -9.70
CA SER A 120 -6.57 10.44 -9.77
C SER A 120 -7.08 9.13 -9.19
N MET A 121 -8.35 9.12 -8.76
CA MET A 121 -9.02 7.89 -8.31
C MET A 121 -9.03 6.80 -9.38
N LYS A 122 -9.14 7.18 -10.66
CA LYS A 122 -9.08 6.24 -11.78
C LYS A 122 -7.71 5.55 -11.86
N SER A 123 -6.61 6.31 -11.73
CA SER A 123 -5.24 5.77 -11.73
C SER A 123 -5.02 4.79 -10.58
N ILE A 124 -5.47 5.16 -9.39
CA ILE A 124 -5.36 4.32 -8.19
C ILE A 124 -6.16 3.03 -8.37
N ALA A 125 -7.44 3.13 -8.76
CA ALA A 125 -8.32 1.97 -8.92
C ALA A 125 -7.80 0.99 -9.99
N LEU A 126 -7.36 1.51 -11.14
CA LEU A 126 -6.82 0.69 -12.22
C LEU A 126 -5.53 -0.01 -11.81
N THR A 127 -4.61 0.69 -11.14
CA THR A 127 -3.36 0.10 -10.63
C THR A 127 -3.65 -1.02 -9.64
N THR A 128 -4.57 -0.79 -8.70
CA THR A 128 -5.00 -1.81 -7.74
C THR A 128 -5.56 -3.04 -8.44
N LEU A 129 -6.44 -2.86 -9.44
CA LEU A 129 -7.03 -3.97 -10.20
C LEU A 129 -5.97 -4.73 -11.00
N GLN A 130 -4.99 -4.05 -11.58
CA GLN A 130 -3.86 -4.68 -12.28
C GLN A 130 -3.04 -5.54 -11.32
N ILE A 131 -2.65 -5.02 -10.15
CA ILE A 131 -1.90 -5.78 -9.13
C ILE A 131 -2.69 -7.00 -8.66
N ILE A 132 -4.00 -6.85 -8.44
CA ILE A 132 -4.86 -7.98 -8.05
C ILE A 132 -4.91 -9.02 -9.18
N ASN A 133 -5.07 -8.59 -10.43
CA ASN A 133 -5.11 -9.48 -11.58
C ASN A 133 -3.79 -10.26 -11.73
N ASP A 134 -2.65 -9.58 -11.63
CA ASP A 134 -1.30 -10.18 -11.74
C ASP A 134 -0.97 -11.14 -10.58
N ARG A 135 -1.69 -11.04 -9.45
CA ARG A 135 -1.58 -11.98 -8.33
C ARG A 135 -2.44 -13.22 -8.50
N ILE A 136 -3.52 -13.13 -9.26
CA ILE A 136 -4.52 -14.21 -9.44
C ILE A 136 -4.19 -15.07 -10.66
N TYR A 137 -3.76 -14.46 -11.76
CA TYR A 137 -3.45 -15.10 -13.05
C TYR A 137 -1.94 -15.12 -13.32
#